data_AF-C8PEN8-F1
#
_entry.id   AF-C8PEN8-F1
#
_cell.length_a   1.000
_cell.length_b   1.000
_cell.length_c   1.000
_cell.angle_alpha   90.00
_cell.angle_beta   90.00
_cell.angle_gamma   90.00
#
_symmetry.space_group_name_H-M   'P 1'
#
loop_
_entity.id
_entity.type
_entity.pdbx_description
1 polymer ?
#
loop_
_entity_poly.entity_id
_entity_poly.type
_entity_poly.pdbx_seq_one_letter_code
_entity_poly.pdbx_strand_id
1 'polypeptide(L)'
;MTNFEYASRINEAAGLDLDLDCEEIDLQDKLYGLFQCFMPDGAGVDSVFAPLQNGAELQARIMPIYVATAQQTREAFDQGVAPGYFCPPQDPKFDDKALKSLALAYVRNLKIFAEFLGKSELLKMLGEIKSARMQEGFDFAHH
;
A
#
# COMPACT_ATOMS: atom_id res chain seq x y z
N MET A 1 4.91 25.97 -0.14
CA MET A 1 5.52 25.13 -1.19
C MET A 1 4.39 24.41 -1.91
N THR A 2 4.37 24.47 -3.24
CA THR A 2 3.38 23.80 -4.09
C THR A 2 3.76 22.32 -4.30
N ASN A 3 2.82 21.50 -4.79
CA ASN A 3 3.11 20.10 -5.12
C ASN A 3 4.16 19.98 -6.23
N PHE A 4 4.17 20.91 -7.19
CA PHE A 4 5.14 20.95 -8.27
C PHE A 4 6.55 21.31 -7.77
N GLU A 5 6.65 22.36 -6.94
CA GLU A 5 7.92 22.73 -6.28
C GLU A 5 8.46 21.56 -5.44
N TYR A 6 7.58 20.79 -4.81
CA TYR A 6 7.98 19.62 -4.04
C TYR A 6 8.47 18.48 -4.94
N ALA A 7 7.73 18.15 -5.99
CA ALA A 7 8.11 17.12 -6.96
C ALA A 7 9.46 17.45 -7.63
N SER A 8 9.67 18.72 -8.00
CA SER A 8 10.92 19.21 -8.59
C SER A 8 12.12 18.97 -7.68
N ARG A 9 11.96 19.19 -6.38
CA ARG A 9 13.01 18.91 -5.39
C ARG A 9 13.28 17.43 -5.21
N ILE A 10 12.26 16.57 -5.23
CA ILE A 10 12.50 15.12 -5.15
C ILE A 10 13.24 14.64 -6.39
N ASN A 11 12.84 15.13 -7.56
CA ASN A 11 13.50 14.84 -8.83
C ASN A 11 14.98 15.27 -8.79
N GLU A 12 15.28 16.48 -8.31
CA GLU A 12 16.65 16.99 -8.12
C GLU A 12 17.44 16.15 -7.10
N ALA A 13 16.85 15.87 -5.92
CA ALA A 13 17.50 15.11 -4.85
C ALA A 13 17.79 13.67 -5.26
N ALA A 14 16.92 13.08 -6.08
CA ALA A 14 17.11 11.74 -6.64
C ALA A 14 18.02 11.74 -7.88
N GLY A 15 18.46 12.92 -8.37
CA GLY A 15 19.30 13.05 -9.57
C GLY A 15 18.58 12.61 -10.85
N LEU A 16 17.26 12.76 -10.89
CA LEU A 16 16.41 12.37 -12.00
C LEU A 16 16.13 13.57 -12.93
N ASP A 17 15.90 13.27 -14.21
CA ASP A 17 15.53 14.27 -15.22
C ASP A 17 14.09 13.99 -15.72
N LEU A 18 13.14 13.89 -14.78
CA LEU A 18 11.74 13.62 -15.13
C LEU A 18 11.02 14.90 -15.56
N ASP A 19 10.22 14.76 -16.61
CA ASP A 19 9.25 15.78 -16.99
C ASP A 19 8.03 15.76 -16.04
N LEU A 20 8.08 16.65 -15.07
CA LEU A 20 7.03 16.81 -14.07
C LEU A 20 5.77 17.47 -14.64
N ASP A 21 5.89 18.21 -15.75
CA ASP A 21 4.79 18.91 -16.43
C ASP A 21 4.10 18.05 -17.52
N CYS A 22 4.53 16.80 -17.70
CA CYS A 22 3.88 15.87 -18.64
C CYS A 22 2.39 15.63 -18.30
N GLU A 23 1.49 16.01 -19.22
CA GLU A 23 0.02 15.95 -19.09
C GLU A 23 -0.55 14.51 -19.07
N GLU A 24 0.23 13.51 -19.49
CA GLU A 24 -0.23 12.12 -19.63
C GLU A 24 -0.28 11.36 -18.29
N ILE A 25 0.41 11.84 -17.26
CA ILE A 25 0.49 11.19 -15.94
C ILE A 25 0.22 12.25 -14.86
N ASP A 26 -0.71 11.95 -13.95
CA ASP A 26 -1.04 12.83 -12.83
C ASP A 26 0.21 13.07 -11.95
N LEU A 27 0.46 14.32 -11.60
CA LEU A 27 1.55 14.71 -10.70
C LEU A 27 1.51 13.95 -9.37
N GLN A 28 0.31 13.60 -8.88
CA GLN A 28 0.12 12.78 -7.69
C GLN A 28 0.69 11.37 -7.85
N ASP A 29 0.48 10.74 -9.01
CA ASP A 29 1.03 9.41 -9.29
C ASP A 29 2.56 9.46 -9.43
N LYS A 30 3.09 10.52 -10.05
CA LYS A 30 4.54 10.79 -10.11
C LYS A 30 5.15 10.96 -8.71
N LEU A 31 4.47 11.66 -7.80
CA LEU A 31 4.93 11.88 -6.43
C LEU A 31 5.08 10.58 -5.63
N TYR A 32 4.17 9.62 -5.79
CA TYR A 32 4.32 8.31 -5.15
C TYR A 32 5.49 7.52 -5.72
N GLY A 33 5.71 7.59 -7.04
CA GLY A 33 6.85 6.97 -7.70
C GLY A 33 8.20 7.57 -7.30
N LEU A 34 8.27 8.87 -7.08
CA LEU A 34 9.51 9.57 -6.76
C LEU A 34 10.18 9.12 -5.46
N PHE A 35 9.40 8.74 -4.43
CA PHE A 35 9.98 8.20 -3.19
C PHE A 35 10.62 6.82 -3.37
N GLN A 36 10.30 6.12 -4.45
CA GLN A 36 10.84 4.80 -4.75
C GLN A 36 12.31 4.87 -5.19
N CYS A 37 12.76 6.01 -5.70
CA CYS A 37 14.13 6.22 -6.14
C CYS A 37 15.16 6.15 -5.00
N PHE A 38 14.70 6.31 -3.76
CA PHE A 38 15.53 6.16 -2.56
C PHE A 38 15.55 4.71 -2.03
N MET A 39 14.87 3.77 -2.68
CA MET A 39 14.98 2.36 -2.30
C MET A 39 16.42 1.83 -2.55
N PRO A 40 16.91 0.89 -1.73
CA PRO A 40 16.16 0.12 -0.74
C PRO A 40 16.08 0.77 0.65
N ASP A 41 17.01 1.67 0.99
CA ASP A 41 17.26 2.10 2.37
C ASP A 41 16.75 3.51 2.71
N GLY A 42 16.25 4.26 1.73
CA GLY A 42 15.83 5.64 1.89
C GLY A 42 17.00 6.62 1.89
N ALA A 43 18.20 6.24 1.46
CA ALA A 43 19.36 7.13 1.44
C ALA A 43 19.08 8.37 0.59
N GLY A 44 19.23 9.56 1.17
CA GLY A 44 18.97 10.85 0.51
C GLY A 44 17.54 11.39 0.68
N VAL A 45 16.62 10.62 1.28
CA VAL A 45 15.23 11.08 1.51
C VAL A 45 15.14 12.21 2.54
N ASP A 46 16.12 12.34 3.42
CA ASP A 46 16.24 13.44 4.38
C ASP A 46 16.35 14.80 3.70
N SER A 47 17.08 14.86 2.59
CA SER A 47 17.26 16.08 1.79
C SER A 47 15.95 16.57 1.18
N VAL A 48 15.01 15.66 0.87
CA VAL A 48 13.66 15.99 0.40
C VAL A 48 12.86 16.73 1.48
N PHE A 49 12.97 16.27 2.74
CA PHE A 49 12.19 16.80 3.85
C PHE A 49 12.84 17.98 4.56
N ALA A 50 14.15 18.16 4.45
CA ALA A 50 14.91 19.25 5.08
C ALA A 50 14.29 20.67 4.97
N PRO A 51 13.71 21.09 3.83
CA PRO A 51 13.13 22.43 3.72
C PRO A 51 11.70 22.56 4.29
N LEU A 52 11.11 21.47 4.80
CA LEU A 52 9.76 21.47 5.36
C LEU A 52 9.77 21.78 6.86
N GLN A 53 8.77 22.54 7.31
CA GLN A 53 8.60 22.89 8.72
C GLN A 53 8.45 21.65 9.63
N ASN A 54 7.85 20.58 9.11
CA ASN A 54 7.64 19.29 9.77
C ASN A 54 8.46 18.17 9.10
N GLY A 55 9.61 18.51 8.52
CA GLY A 55 10.42 17.59 7.73
C GLY A 55 10.91 16.38 8.53
N ALA A 56 11.37 16.59 9.76
CA ALA A 56 11.86 15.51 10.62
C ALA A 56 10.75 14.49 10.95
N GLU A 57 9.53 14.96 11.23
CA GLU A 57 8.39 14.08 11.50
C GLU A 57 7.96 13.30 10.26
N LEU A 58 8.02 13.93 9.08
CA LEU A 58 7.71 13.27 7.81
C LEU A 58 8.76 12.22 7.45
N GLN A 59 10.04 12.53 7.64
CA GLN A 59 11.14 11.57 7.49
C GLN A 59 10.94 10.38 8.43
N ALA A 60 10.68 10.63 9.72
CA ALA A 60 10.45 9.57 10.70
C ALA A 60 9.27 8.65 10.35
N ARG A 61 8.27 9.16 9.62
CA ARG A 61 7.11 8.36 9.16
C ARG A 61 7.42 7.47 7.96
N ILE A 62 8.30 7.89 7.04
CA ILE A 62 8.60 7.10 5.84
C ILE A 62 9.72 6.08 6.04
N MET A 63 10.69 6.35 6.93
CA MET A 63 11.81 5.43 7.18
C MET A 63 11.39 3.99 7.53
N PRO A 64 10.34 3.74 8.35
CA PRO A 64 9.86 2.38 8.60
C PRO A 64 9.43 1.61 7.35
N ILE A 65 8.95 2.31 6.31
CA ILE A 65 8.55 1.69 5.04
C ILE A 65 9.79 1.16 4.32
N TYR A 66 10.83 1.99 4.16
CA TYR A 66 12.11 1.55 3.56
C TYR A 66 12.69 0.36 4.32
N VAL A 67 12.72 0.42 5.66
CA VAL A 67 13.19 -0.70 6.49
C VAL A 67 12.38 -1.97 6.25
N ALA A 68 11.06 -1.87 6.19
CA ALA A 68 10.18 -3.02 5.99
C ALA A 68 10.35 -3.65 4.60
N THR A 69 10.63 -2.86 3.56
CA THR A 69 10.73 -3.36 2.18
C THR A 69 12.16 -3.66 1.73
N ALA A 70 13.19 -3.21 2.47
CA ALA A 70 14.59 -3.24 2.05
C ALA A 70 15.07 -4.61 1.56
N GLN A 71 14.70 -5.70 2.24
CA GLN A 71 15.12 -7.05 1.86
C GLN A 71 14.54 -7.45 0.51
N GLN A 72 13.24 -7.27 0.30
CA GLN A 72 12.59 -7.61 -0.97
C GLN A 72 13.07 -6.73 -2.12
N THR A 73 13.29 -5.43 -1.86
CA THR A 73 13.85 -4.55 -2.88
C THR A 73 15.25 -5.01 -3.30
N ARG A 74 16.11 -5.42 -2.36
CA ARG A 74 17.43 -5.97 -2.68
C ARG A 74 17.34 -7.26 -3.50
N GLU A 75 16.47 -8.18 -3.10
CA GLU A 75 16.24 -9.42 -3.85
C GLU A 75 15.75 -9.16 -5.28
N ALA A 76 14.90 -8.16 -5.48
CA ALA A 76 14.46 -7.75 -6.81
C ALA A 76 15.64 -7.19 -7.64
N PHE A 77 16.45 -6.31 -7.05
CA PHE A 77 17.64 -5.76 -7.71
C PHE A 77 18.64 -6.85 -8.10
N ASP A 78 18.87 -7.84 -7.24
CA ASP A 78 19.75 -8.99 -7.54
C ASP A 78 19.24 -9.83 -8.72
N GLN A 79 17.94 -9.77 -9.02
CA GLN A 79 17.31 -10.41 -10.17
C GLN A 79 17.25 -9.50 -11.41
N GLY A 80 17.82 -8.29 -11.35
CA GLY A 80 17.78 -7.30 -12.43
C GLY A 80 16.42 -6.63 -12.59
N VAL A 81 15.58 -6.65 -11.54
CA VAL A 81 14.23 -6.07 -11.53
C VAL A 81 14.18 -4.91 -10.54
N ALA A 82 13.62 -3.77 -10.96
CA ALA A 82 13.29 -2.69 -10.04
C ALA A 82 11.81 -2.79 -9.64
N PRO A 83 11.47 -2.81 -8.34
CA PRO A 83 10.08 -2.83 -7.92
C PRO A 83 9.42 -1.49 -8.23
N GLY A 84 8.27 -1.52 -8.90
CA GLY A 84 7.50 -0.31 -9.24
C GLY A 84 6.71 0.28 -8.07
N TYR A 85 6.75 -0.36 -6.89
CA TYR A 85 6.11 0.07 -5.64
C TYR A 85 6.88 -0.47 -4.43
N PHE A 86 6.64 0.10 -3.25
CA PHE A 86 7.05 -0.52 -1.99
C PHE A 86 6.35 -1.86 -1.83
N CYS A 87 7.12 -2.93 -1.99
CA CYS A 87 6.67 -4.29 -1.74
C CYS A 87 7.14 -4.66 -0.33
N PRO A 88 6.31 -4.51 0.72
CA PRO A 88 6.62 -5.14 1.99
C PRO A 88 6.57 -6.65 1.80
N PRO A 89 7.33 -7.41 2.60
CA PRO A 89 7.17 -8.86 2.66
C PRO A 89 5.69 -9.21 2.67
N GLN A 90 5.33 -10.13 1.78
CA GLN A 90 4.02 -10.78 1.81
C GLN A 90 4.00 -11.64 3.07
N ASP A 91 3.85 -10.98 4.21
CA ASP A 91 3.47 -11.61 5.44
C ASP A 91 2.45 -10.66 6.08
N PRO A 92 1.22 -11.14 6.06
CA PRO A 92 0.87 -11.90 7.23
C PRO A 92 0.48 -13.32 6.83
N LYS A 93 1.24 -14.30 7.32
CA LYS A 93 0.69 -15.50 7.95
C LYS A 93 -0.19 -15.02 9.09
N PHE A 94 -1.30 -14.38 8.75
CA PHE A 94 -2.47 -14.47 9.58
C PHE A 94 -2.69 -15.96 9.67
N ASP A 95 -2.48 -16.49 10.87
CA ASP A 95 -2.92 -17.84 11.13
C ASP A 95 -4.41 -17.93 10.77
N ASP A 96 -4.87 -19.15 10.52
CA ASP A 96 -6.26 -19.41 10.16
C ASP A 96 -7.25 -18.72 11.12
N LYS A 97 -6.85 -18.53 12.38
CA LYS A 97 -7.67 -17.91 13.40
C LYS A 97 -7.85 -16.42 13.15
N ALA A 98 -6.79 -15.70 12.81
CA ALA A 98 -6.84 -14.28 12.47
C ALA A 98 -7.64 -14.05 11.17
N LEU A 99 -7.44 -14.87 10.14
CA LEU A 99 -8.22 -14.80 8.89
C LEU A 99 -9.72 -15.05 9.14
N LYS A 100 -10.06 -16.09 9.90
CA LYS A 100 -11.46 -16.37 10.27
C LYS A 100 -12.07 -15.23 11.07
N SER A 101 -11.31 -14.63 11.98
CA SER A 101 -11.77 -13.49 12.79
C SER A 101 -12.05 -12.26 11.92
N LEU A 102 -11.18 -11.96 10.97
CA LEU A 102 -11.37 -10.87 10.00
C LEU A 102 -12.60 -11.11 9.12
N ALA A 103 -12.77 -12.33 8.60
CA ALA A 103 -13.95 -12.68 7.79
C ALA A 103 -15.26 -12.52 8.57
N LEU A 104 -15.31 -12.94 9.84
CA LEU A 104 -16.49 -12.76 10.69
C LEU A 104 -16.75 -11.29 11.02
N ALA A 105 -15.69 -10.50 11.26
CA ALA A 105 -15.81 -9.05 11.47
C ALA A 105 -16.36 -8.36 10.22
N TYR A 106 -15.91 -8.77 9.03
CA TYR A 106 -16.44 -8.27 7.76
C TYR A 106 -17.93 -8.58 7.58
N VAL A 107 -18.35 -9.82 7.82
CA VAL A 107 -19.77 -10.21 7.78
C VAL A 107 -20.60 -9.41 8.79
N ARG A 108 -20.08 -9.15 9.99
CA ARG A 108 -20.74 -8.30 10.98
C ARG A 108 -20.95 -6.88 10.46
N ASN A 109 -19.92 -6.28 9.86
CA ASN A 109 -20.02 -4.93 9.30
C ASN A 109 -21.01 -4.85 8.14
N LEU A 110 -21.06 -5.89 7.29
CA LEU A 110 -22.08 -5.98 6.22
C LEU A 110 -23.50 -6.07 6.77
N LYS A 111 -23.72 -6.75 7.90
CA LYS A 111 -25.03 -6.79 8.56
C LYS A 111 -25.46 -5.41 9.05
N ILE A 112 -24.55 -4.70 9.72
CA ILE A 112 -24.78 -3.32 10.19
C ILE A 112 -25.14 -2.42 9.00
N PHE A 113 -24.43 -2.55 7.88
CA PHE A 113 -24.69 -1.77 6.68
C PHE A 113 -26.02 -2.14 6.01
N ALA A 114 -26.35 -3.43 5.92
CA ALA A 114 -27.62 -3.90 5.37
C ALA A 114 -28.82 -3.42 6.21
N GLU A 115 -28.67 -3.41 7.53
CA GLU A 115 -29.67 -2.87 8.47
C GLU A 115 -29.84 -1.36 8.28
N PHE A 116 -28.74 -0.61 8.21
CA PHE A 116 -28.77 0.83 7.92
C PHE A 116 -29.49 1.16 6.61
N LEU A 117 -29.31 0.34 5.58
CA LEU A 117 -29.96 0.51 4.28
C LEU A 117 -31.37 -0.10 4.19
N GLY A 118 -31.89 -0.72 5.25
CA GLY A 118 -33.20 -1.38 5.25
C GLY A 118 -33.30 -2.59 4.30
N LYS A 119 -32.19 -3.28 4.00
CA LYS A 119 -32.14 -4.43 3.09
C LYS A 119 -32.41 -5.76 3.84
N SER A 120 -33.67 -6.02 4.16
CA SER A 120 -34.11 -7.20 4.94
C SER A 120 -33.68 -8.55 4.35
N GLU A 121 -33.79 -8.73 3.03
CA GLU A 121 -33.38 -9.99 2.37
C GLU A 121 -31.87 -10.22 2.46
N LEU A 122 -31.07 -9.17 2.29
CA LEU A 122 -29.62 -9.24 2.46
C LEU A 122 -29.24 -9.56 3.91
N LEU A 123 -29.91 -8.92 4.88
CA LEU A 123 -29.70 -9.17 6.30
C LEU A 123 -30.02 -10.63 6.66
N LYS A 124 -31.10 -11.20 6.10
CA LYS A 124 -31.46 -12.61 6.26
C LYS A 124 -30.38 -13.54 5.71
N MET A 125 -29.92 -13.32 4.47
CA MET A 125 -28.86 -14.10 3.85
C MET A 125 -27.55 -14.06 4.66
N LEU A 126 -27.13 -12.86 5.10
CA LEU A 126 -25.94 -12.71 5.95
C LEU A 126 -26.12 -13.38 7.33
N GLY A 127 -27.35 -13.47 7.84
CA GLY A 127 -27.71 -14.14 9.08
C GLY A 127 -27.39 -15.63 9.10
N GLU A 128 -27.41 -16.28 7.94
CA GLU A 128 -27.09 -17.71 7.77
C GLU A 128 -25.60 -18.00 7.89
N ILE A 129 -24.73 -17.00 7.73
CA ILE A 129 -23.28 -17.19 7.84
C ILE A 129 -22.89 -17.36 9.31
N LYS A 130 -22.61 -18.61 9.73
CA LYS A 130 -22.22 -18.98 11.12
C LYS A 130 -20.71 -19.17 11.33
N SER A 131 -19.96 -19.38 10.26
CA SER A 131 -18.52 -19.65 10.34
C SER A 131 -17.82 -19.20 9.07
N ALA A 132 -16.52 -18.90 9.18
CA ALA A 132 -15.64 -18.66 8.04
C ALA A 132 -14.73 -19.89 7.85
N ARG A 133 -14.49 -20.26 6.59
CA ARG A 133 -13.56 -21.33 6.22
C ARG A 133 -12.47 -20.73 5.34
N MET A 134 -11.24 -21.19 5.53
CA MET A 134 -10.15 -20.93 4.61
C MET A 134 -10.15 -22.10 3.63
N GLN A 135 -10.14 -21.81 2.33
CA GLN A 135 -10.19 -22.82 1.28
C GLN A 135 -9.06 -22.51 0.30
N GLU A 136 -8.14 -23.46 0.12
CA GLU A 136 -6.93 -23.27 -0.68
C GLU A 136 -7.22 -23.32 -2.21
N GLY A 137 -8.43 -23.73 -2.61
CA GLY A 137 -8.87 -23.70 -4.00
C GLY A 137 -10.33 -24.16 -4.19
N PHE A 138 -10.94 -23.72 -5.30
CA PHE A 138 -12.21 -24.25 -5.80
C PHE A 138 -11.91 -25.10 -7.04
N ASP A 139 -12.32 -26.37 -7.02
CA ASP A 139 -12.37 -27.18 -8.23
C ASP A 139 -13.67 -26.85 -8.98
N PHE A 140 -13.55 -26.21 -10.13
CA PHE A 140 -14.69 -25.84 -10.97
C PHE A 140 -15.17 -26.98 -11.87
N ALA A 141 -14.55 -28.17 -11.82
CA ALA A 141 -14.86 -29.28 -12.73
C ALA A 141 -16.15 -30.05 -12.41
N HIS A 142 -16.86 -29.72 -11.31
CA HIS A 142 -18.07 -30.43 -10.90
C HIS A 142 -19.22 -29.49 -10.53
N HIS A 143 -19.77 -28.79 -11.53
CA HIS A 143 -21.12 -28.23 -11.51
C HIS A 143 -21.83 -28.51 -12.82
#